data_AF-A0A2W1NSE6-F1
#
_entry.id   AF-A0A2W1NSE6-F1
#
_cell.length_a   1.000
_cell.length_b   1.000
_cell.length_c   1.000
_cell.angle_alpha   90.00
_cell.angle_beta   90.00
_cell.angle_gamma   90.00
#
_symmetry.space_group_name_H-M   'P 1'
#
loop_
_entity.id
_entity.type
_entity.pdbx_description
1 polymer ?
#
loop_
_entity_poly.entity_id
_entity_poly.type
_entity_poly.pdbx_seq_one_letter_code
_entity_poly.pdbx_strand_id
1 'polypeptide(L)'
;MNELKEESAEIKGKKSKTGKKRSFVKIINGDFLSRDEIVNNIPFISFLGFLLVILIGWGYYTETVGKREVQLEQELGELNSEYFSLGVEYNKLSRQTQVSERLKGSELKLSTIPPKKIKVKKYNF
;
A
#
# COMPACT_ATOMS: atom_id res chain seq x y z
N MET A 1 82.56 -6.65 19.88
CA MET A 1 81.96 -6.48 18.54
C MET A 1 80.62 -7.19 18.60
N ASN A 2 79.60 -6.43 19.01
CA ASN A 2 78.53 -5.91 18.13
C ASN A 2 77.60 -7.08 17.74
N GLU A 3 76.44 -7.27 18.37
CA GLU A 3 75.21 -6.46 18.22
C GLU A 3 74.92 -6.06 16.76
N LEU A 4 73.62 -6.14 16.38
CA LEU A 4 72.99 -6.16 15.04
C LEU A 4 72.69 -7.61 14.59
N LYS A 5 71.55 -8.24 14.90
CA LYS A 5 70.14 -7.81 14.86
C LYS A 5 69.74 -7.24 13.49
N GLU A 6 68.66 -7.79 12.94
CA GLU A 6 68.02 -7.49 11.64
C GLU A 6 68.75 -8.13 10.45
N GLU A 7 68.24 -9.16 9.78
CA GLU A 7 67.07 -9.10 8.91
C GLU A 7 66.56 -10.52 8.61
N SER A 8 65.73 -11.08 9.51
CA SER A 8 64.83 -12.21 9.19
C SER A 8 63.41 -11.80 9.56
N ALA A 9 62.98 -10.68 9.00
CA ALA A 9 61.61 -10.20 9.09
C ALA A 9 60.84 -10.68 7.85
N GLU A 10 60.09 -11.76 8.06
CA GLU A 10 58.71 -11.92 7.60
C GLU A 10 58.32 -11.30 6.24
N ILE A 11 58.46 -12.07 5.17
CA ILE A 11 57.52 -12.00 4.03
C ILE A 11 57.08 -13.41 3.67
N LYS A 12 56.23 -14.02 4.50
CA LYS A 12 55.37 -15.14 4.07
C LYS A 12 53.92 -14.77 4.29
N GLY A 13 53.43 -14.03 3.30
CA GLY A 13 52.11 -14.22 2.70
C GLY A 13 50.98 -14.47 3.70
N LYS A 14 50.48 -13.38 4.27
CA LYS A 14 49.13 -13.19 4.78
C LYS A 14 48.16 -14.27 4.26
N LYS A 15 47.87 -15.29 5.09
CA LYS A 15 46.83 -16.30 4.81
C LYS A 15 45.51 -15.57 4.66
N SER A 16 45.19 -15.33 3.41
CA SER A 16 44.09 -14.50 2.98
C SER A 16 42.77 -15.20 3.26
N LYS A 17 41.75 -14.41 3.59
CA LYS A 17 40.34 -14.79 3.72
C LYS A 17 39.73 -15.17 2.35
N THR A 18 40.47 -15.94 1.55
CA THR A 18 40.29 -16.20 0.12
C THR A 18 39.47 -17.47 -0.15
N GLY A 19 39.23 -18.31 0.85
CA GLY A 19 38.40 -19.51 0.71
C GLY A 19 36.97 -19.20 0.26
N LYS A 20 36.32 -18.20 0.88
CA LYS A 20 34.96 -17.80 0.50
C LYS A 20 34.89 -17.23 -0.92
N LYS A 21 35.78 -16.29 -1.27
CA LYS A 21 35.80 -15.67 -2.61
C LYS A 21 36.00 -16.70 -3.73
N ARG A 22 36.89 -17.68 -3.55
CA ARG A 22 37.10 -18.76 -4.53
C ARG A 22 35.87 -19.66 -4.69
N SER A 23 35.16 -19.98 -3.61
CA SER A 23 33.92 -20.76 -3.72
C SER A 23 32.80 -20.02 -4.43
N PHE A 24 32.60 -18.72 -4.16
CA PHE A 24 31.62 -17.92 -4.89
C PHE A 24 31.96 -17.84 -6.40
N VAL A 25 33.24 -17.64 -6.75
CA VAL A 25 33.69 -17.62 -8.15
C VAL A 25 33.46 -18.97 -8.83
N LYS A 26 33.69 -20.10 -8.14
CA LYS A 26 33.41 -21.44 -8.68
C LYS A 26 31.91 -21.70 -8.93
N ILE A 27 31.03 -21.18 -8.07
CA ILE A 27 29.58 -21.29 -8.24
C ILE A 27 29.13 -20.48 -9.47
N ILE A 28 29.65 -19.26 -9.63
CA ILE A 28 29.34 -18.39 -10.78
C ILE A 28 29.90 -18.96 -12.09
N ASN A 29 31.07 -19.62 -12.05
CA ASN A 29 31.68 -20.25 -13.21
C ASN A 29 30.95 -21.54 -13.67
N GLY A 30 29.94 -22.01 -12.95
CA GLY A 30 29.13 -23.16 -13.35
C GLY A 30 29.66 -24.54 -12.92
N ASP A 31 30.83 -24.61 -12.27
CA ASP A 31 31.40 -25.85 -11.72
C ASP A 31 30.47 -26.53 -10.70
N PHE A 32 29.62 -25.75 -10.04
CA PHE A 32 28.58 -26.26 -9.16
C PHE A 32 27.41 -26.90 -9.92
N LEU A 33 26.99 -26.32 -11.05
CA LEU A 33 25.86 -26.79 -11.84
C LEU A 33 26.18 -28.08 -12.61
N SER A 34 27.46 -28.35 -12.86
CA SER A 34 27.95 -29.57 -13.53
C SER A 34 27.97 -30.81 -12.64
N ARG A 35 27.51 -30.74 -11.39
CA ARG A 35 27.36 -31.92 -10.52
C ARG A 35 26.21 -32.77 -11.04
N ASP A 36 26.43 -34.09 -11.13
CA ASP A 36 25.44 -35.04 -11.68
C ASP A 36 24.04 -34.90 -11.04
N GLU A 37 23.97 -34.62 -9.74
CA GLU A 37 22.72 -34.37 -9.01
C GLU A 37 21.95 -33.13 -9.48
N ILE A 38 22.67 -32.06 -9.85
CA ILE A 38 22.07 -30.79 -10.30
C ILE A 38 21.73 -30.88 -11.80
N VAL A 39 22.61 -31.51 -12.59
CA VAL A 39 22.37 -31.76 -14.02
C VAL A 39 21.11 -32.61 -14.22
N ASN A 40 20.91 -33.64 -13.39
CA ASN A 40 19.72 -34.49 -13.44
C ASN A 40 18.41 -33.74 -13.07
N ASN A 41 18.52 -32.61 -12.36
CA ASN A 41 17.38 -31.80 -11.89
C ASN A 41 17.28 -30.43 -12.58
N ILE A 42 17.93 -30.23 -13.74
CA ILE A 42 17.89 -28.96 -14.50
C ILE A 42 16.46 -28.40 -14.72
N PRO A 43 15.44 -29.22 -15.05
CA PRO A 43 14.07 -28.73 -15.17
C PRO A 43 13.54 -28.05 -13.90
N PHE A 44 13.90 -28.57 -12.72
CA PHE A 44 13.49 -28.02 -11.42
C PHE A 44 14.22 -26.70 -11.10
N ILE A 45 15.52 -26.61 -11.40
CA ILE A 45 16.29 -25.37 -11.22
C ILE A 45 15.74 -24.27 -12.15
N SER A 46 15.40 -24.63 -13.40
CA SER A 46 14.76 -23.72 -14.35
C SER A 46 13.40 -23.23 -13.84
N PHE A 47 12.59 -24.12 -13.26
CA PHE A 47 11.33 -23.75 -12.61
C PHE A 47 11.53 -22.74 -11.47
N LEU A 48 12.55 -22.91 -10.63
CA LEU A 48 12.88 -21.96 -9.56
C LEU A 48 13.33 -20.59 -10.11
N GLY A 49 14.13 -20.59 -11.18
CA GLY A 49 14.53 -19.37 -11.87
C GLY A 49 13.33 -18.64 -12.48
N PHE A 50 12.41 -19.38 -13.09
CA PHE A 50 11.14 -18.83 -13.60
C PHE A 50 10.28 -18.25 -12.48
N LEU A 51 10.20 -18.93 -11.34
CA LEU A 51 9.47 -18.45 -10.16
C LEU A 51 10.06 -17.13 -9.63
N LEU A 52 11.39 -16.99 -9.64
CA LEU A 52 12.07 -15.73 -9.28
C LEU A 52 11.67 -14.57 -10.21
N VAL A 53 11.56 -14.81 -11.51
CA VAL A 53 11.10 -13.80 -12.48
C VAL A 53 9.65 -13.40 -12.19
N ILE A 54 8.78 -14.36 -11.90
CA ILE A 54 7.39 -14.09 -11.50
C ILE A 54 7.34 -13.26 -10.21
N LEU A 55 8.15 -13.61 -9.21
CA LEU A 55 8.24 -12.89 -7.94
C LEU A 55 8.62 -11.42 -8.13
N ILE A 56 9.64 -11.16 -8.95
CA ILE A 56 10.06 -9.79 -9.28
C ILE A 56 8.92 -9.06 -10.00
N GLY A 57 8.30 -9.71 -11.00
CA GLY A 57 7.16 -9.15 -11.73
C GLY A 57 5.97 -8.80 -10.83
N TRP A 58 5.67 -9.66 -9.85
CA TRP A 58 4.61 -9.40 -8.87
C TRP A 58 4.96 -8.24 -7.93
N GLY A 59 6.22 -8.13 -7.52
CA GLY A 59 6.70 -6.98 -6.73
C GLY A 59 6.47 -5.65 -7.45
N TYR A 60 6.81 -5.55 -8.74
CA TYR A 60 6.59 -4.33 -9.53
C TYR A 60 5.10 -3.94 -9.65
N TYR A 61 4.19 -4.92 -9.67
CA TYR A 61 2.75 -4.65 -9.72
C TYR A 61 2.26 -3.89 -8.48
N THR A 62 2.77 -4.23 -7.29
CA THR A 62 2.32 -3.64 -6.02
C THR A 62 2.63 -2.14 -5.86
N GLU A 63 3.71 -1.65 -6.47
CA GLU A 63 4.08 -0.23 -6.39
C GLU A 63 3.12 0.69 -7.14
N THR A 64 2.53 0.20 -8.24
CA THR A 64 1.61 1.00 -9.06
C THR A 64 0.19 1.01 -8.50
N VAL A 65 -0.25 -0.11 -7.92
CA VAL A 65 -1.56 -0.23 -7.27
C VAL A 65 -1.63 0.60 -6.00
N GLY A 66 -0.57 0.57 -5.17
CA GLY A 66 -0.54 1.33 -3.91
C GLY A 66 -0.64 2.85 -4.10
N LYS A 67 -0.02 3.41 -5.16
CA LYS A 67 -0.14 4.84 -5.45
C LYS A 67 -1.55 5.23 -5.89
N ARG A 68 -2.20 4.37 -6.67
CA ARG A 68 -3.57 4.61 -7.14
C ARG A 68 -4.58 4.52 -6.00
N GLU A 69 -4.36 3.59 -5.07
CA GLU A 69 -5.17 3.46 -3.84
C GLU A 69 -5.21 4.77 -3.05
N VAL A 70 -4.04 5.35 -2.77
CA VAL A 70 -3.92 6.60 -1.98
C VAL A 70 -4.57 7.78 -2.69
N GLN A 71 -4.42 7.89 -4.01
CA GLN A 71 -5.07 8.94 -4.80
C GLN A 71 -6.60 8.79 -4.77
N LEU A 72 -7.10 7.57 -4.94
CA LEU A 72 -8.53 7.30 -4.93
C LEU A 72 -9.16 7.57 -3.56
N GLU A 73 -8.44 7.27 -2.47
CA GLU A 73 -8.88 7.57 -1.11
C GLU A 73 -8.96 9.08 -0.84
N GLN A 74 -8.01 9.86 -1.37
CA GLN A 74 -8.05 11.33 -1.31
C GLN A 74 -9.23 11.90 -2.12
N GLU A 75 -9.44 11.44 -3.35
CA GLU A 75 -10.57 11.87 -4.19
C GLU A 75 -11.92 11.54 -3.55
N LEU A 76 -12.07 10.35 -2.95
CA LEU A 76 -13.27 9.97 -2.20
C LEU A 76 -13.49 10.85 -0.97
N GLY A 77 -12.41 11.23 -0.27
CA GLY A 77 -12.47 12.15 0.86
C GLY A 77 -12.97 13.54 0.45
N GLU A 78 -12.44 14.08 -0.64
CA GLU A 78 -12.85 15.38 -1.18
C GLU A 78 -14.30 15.35 -1.66
N LEU A 79 -14.70 14.31 -2.40
CA LEU A 79 -16.07 14.17 -2.89
C LEU A 79 -17.10 14.03 -1.75
N ASN A 80 -16.78 13.30 -0.68
CA ASN A 80 -17.64 13.20 0.50
C ASN A 80 -17.78 14.54 1.23
N SER A 81 -16.68 15.30 1.32
CA SER A 81 -16.69 16.63 1.91
C SER A 81 -17.58 17.59 1.11
N GLU A 82 -17.47 17.56 -0.22
CA GLU A 82 -18.31 18.35 -1.12
C GLU A 82 -19.78 17.94 -1.01
N TYR A 83 -20.09 16.64 -1.05
CA TYR A 83 -21.44 16.12 -0.86
C TYR A 83 -22.06 16.58 0.47
N PHE A 84 -21.31 16.47 1.56
CA PHE A 84 -21.80 16.88 2.87
C PHE A 84 -22.04 18.39 2.92
N SER A 85 -21.11 19.19 2.39
CA SER A 85 -21.22 20.65 2.35
C SER A 85 -22.43 21.09 1.53
N LEU A 86 -22.64 20.51 0.35
CA LEU A 86 -23.78 20.77 -0.52
C LEU A 86 -25.10 20.35 0.14
N GLY A 87 -25.10 19.21 0.83
CA GLY A 87 -26.23 18.73 1.63
C GLY A 87 -26.58 19.69 2.77
N VAL A 88 -25.56 20.21 3.47
CA VAL A 88 -25.75 21.22 4.52
C VAL A 88 -26.33 22.51 3.95
N GLU A 89 -25.83 22.97 2.79
CA GLU A 89 -26.35 24.16 2.12
C GLU A 89 -27.80 23.97 1.66
N TYR A 90 -28.12 22.84 1.03
CA TYR A 90 -29.49 22.48 0.66
C TYR A 90 -30.43 22.45 1.87
N ASN A 91 -30.00 21.84 2.98
CA ASN A 91 -30.79 21.80 4.21
C ASN A 91 -30.95 23.19 4.84
N LYS A 92 -29.93 24.05 4.76
CA LYS A 92 -30.02 25.44 5.19
C LYS A 92 -31.02 26.22 4.34
N LEU A 93 -31.07 25.99 3.03
CA LEU A 93 -31.99 26.65 2.12
C LEU A 93 -33.44 26.15 2.24
N SER A 94 -33.64 24.84 2.41
CA SER A 94 -34.95 24.20 2.57
C SER A 94 -35.49 24.28 4.00
N ARG A 95 -34.66 24.73 4.96
CA ARG A 95 -35.04 24.91 6.36
C ARG A 95 -36.27 25.80 6.46
N GLN A 96 -37.25 25.31 7.21
CA GLN A 96 -38.55 25.95 7.39
C GLN A 96 -38.45 27.42 7.85
N THR A 97 -37.45 27.75 8.68
CA THR A 97 -37.17 29.12 9.15
C THR A 97 -36.64 30.03 8.06
N GLN A 98 -35.78 29.53 7.16
CA GLN A 98 -35.24 30.30 6.04
C GLN A 98 -36.30 30.52 4.96
N VAL A 99 -37.13 29.51 4.72
CA VAL A 99 -38.29 29.63 3.84
C VAL A 99 -39.31 30.61 4.41
N SER A 100 -39.58 30.61 5.72
CA SER A 100 -40.50 31.57 6.34
C SER A 100 -39.98 33.00 6.29
N GLU A 101 -38.67 33.21 6.43
CA GLU A 101 -38.04 34.53 6.27
C GLU A 101 -38.16 35.06 4.84
N ARG A 102 -37.96 34.21 3.82
CA ARG A 102 -38.16 34.61 2.41
C ARG A 102 -39.61 34.87 2.05
N LEU A 103 -40.55 34.25 2.77
CA LEU A 103 -41.99 34.44 2.59
C LEU A 103 -42.55 35.62 3.40
N LYS A 104 -41.72 36.35 4.19
CA LYS A 104 -42.16 37.58 4.88
C LYS A 104 -42.51 38.65 3.84
N GLY A 105 -43.81 38.81 3.58
CA GLY A 105 -44.36 39.69 2.54
C GLY A 105 -45.36 38.99 1.61
N SER A 106 -45.43 37.66 1.64
CA SER A 106 -46.50 36.86 1.03
C SER A 106 -47.63 36.63 2.03
N GLU A 107 -48.86 36.39 1.56
CA GLU A 107 -50.01 36.01 2.41
C GLU A 107 -49.88 34.60 3.02
N LEU A 108 -48.87 33.83 2.60
CA LEU A 108 -48.64 32.45 3.02
C LEU A 108 -47.99 32.39 4.42
N LYS A 109 -48.68 31.78 5.38
CA LYS A 109 -48.19 31.53 6.76
C LYS A 109 -47.87 30.06 6.97
N LEU A 110 -46.77 29.79 7.66
CA LEU A 110 -46.40 28.42 8.03
C LEU A 110 -47.25 27.93 9.20
N SER A 111 -47.58 26.63 9.17
CA SER A 111 -48.29 25.97 10.27
C SER A 111 -47.39 25.87 11.51
N THR A 112 -47.71 26.65 12.54
CA THR A 112 -47.09 26.57 13.88
C THR A 112 -47.69 25.46 14.75
N ILE A 113 -48.70 24.76 14.24
CA ILE A 113 -49.42 23.74 15.00
C ILE A 113 -48.59 22.45 14.93
N PRO A 114 -48.16 21.89 16.09
CA PRO A 114 -47.44 20.63 16.10
C PRO A 114 -48.34 19.49 15.59
N PRO A 115 -47.77 18.48 14.91
CA PRO A 115 -48.54 17.34 14.42
C PRO A 115 -49.21 16.60 15.58
N LYS A 116 -50.52 16.38 15.48
CA LYS A 116 -51.29 15.63 16.49
C LYS A 116 -51.18 14.14 16.21
N LYS A 117 -50.74 13.36 17.20
CA LYS A 117 -50.78 11.89 17.14
C LYS A 117 -52.24 11.42 17.20
N ILE A 118 -52.75 10.91 16.09
CA ILE A 118 -54.08 10.29 16.05
C ILE A 118 -53.97 8.93 16.77
N LYS A 119 -54.50 8.85 17.99
CA LYS A 119 -54.68 7.57 18.70
C LYS A 119 -56.11 7.09 18.47
N VAL A 120 -56.27 6.10 17.60
CA VAL A 120 -57.54 5.42 17.41
C VAL A 120 -57.81 4.50 18.60
N LYS A 121 -58.88 4.76 19.35
CA LYS A 121 -59.31 3.94 20.51
C LYS A 121 -59.89 2.59 20.08
N LYS A 122 -60.47 2.52 18.89
CA LYS A 122 -61.04 1.29 18.33
C LYS A 122 -61.07 1.43 16.81
N TYR A 123 -60.52 0.47 16.10
CA TYR A 123 -60.78 0.29 14.69
C TYR A 123 -62.14 -0.40 14.58
N ASN A 124 -63.13 0.32 14.06
CA ASN A 124 -64.31 -0.35 13.50
C ASN A 124 -63.97 -0.57 12.03
N PHE A 125 -63.76 -1.83 11.66
CA PHE A 125 -63.84 -2.29 10.29
C PHE A 125 -65.29 -2.26 9.82
#